data_AF-E6UIL3-F1
#
_entry.id   AF-E6UIL3-F1
#
_cell.length_a   1.000
_cell.length_b   1.000
_cell.length_c   1.000
_cell.angle_alpha   90.00
_cell.angle_beta   90.00
_cell.angle_gamma   90.00
#
_symmetry.space_group_name_H-M   'P 1'
#
loop_
_entity.id
_entity.type
_entity.pdbx_description
1 polymer ?
#
loop_
_entity_poly.entity_id
_entity_poly.type
_entity_poly.pdbx_seq_one_letter_code
_entity_poly.pdbx_strand_id
1 'polypeptide(L)' 'MGIFKKKVTKKVPEDCEGLEIKVQTSTCTGEKTIGFFDRKTGELRYKELVRTSEDIDSFYESYGLVPPVDKNGENAHNR' A
#
# COMPACT_ATOMS: atom_id res chain seq x y z
N MET A 1 7.78 -30.42 6.74
CA MET A 1 6.53 -30.16 6.00
C MET A 1 6.02 -28.78 6.41
N GLY A 2 6.40 -27.72 5.68
CA GLY A 2 5.92 -26.37 5.95
C GLY A 2 4.62 -26.13 5.20
N ILE A 3 3.52 -25.98 5.93
CA ILE A 3 2.23 -25.59 5.35
C ILE A 3 2.37 -24.14 4.89
N PHE A 4 2.64 -23.94 3.61
CA PHE A 4 2.52 -22.62 2.98
C PHE A 4 1.06 -22.20 3.05
N LYS A 5 0.68 -21.41 4.06
CA LYS A 5 -0.58 -20.66 4.04
C LYS A 5 -0.53 -19.77 2.81
N LYS A 6 -1.27 -20.12 1.76
CA LYS A 6 -1.52 -19.20 0.64
C LYS A 6 -2.15 -17.94 1.25
N LYS A 7 -1.39 -16.84 1.31
CA LYS A 7 -1.96 -15.50 1.55
C LYS A 7 -3.03 -15.33 0.47
N VAL A 8 -4.27 -15.10 0.88
CA VAL A 8 -5.36 -14.82 -0.07
C VAL A 8 -5.09 -13.44 -0.63
N THR A 9 -4.58 -13.40 -1.85
CA THR A 9 -4.35 -12.15 -2.57
C THR A 9 -5.71 -11.55 -2.94
N LYS A 10 -6.03 -10.40 -2.35
CA LYS A 10 -7.11 -9.53 -2.78
C LYS A 10 -6.85 -9.12 -4.23
N LYS A 11 -7.87 -9.15 -5.08
CA LYS A 11 -7.76 -8.52 -6.40
C LYS A 11 -7.78 -7.01 -6.22
N VAL A 12 -6.98 -6.30 -7.00
CA VAL A 12 -7.13 -4.84 -7.13
C VAL A 12 -8.55 -4.58 -7.65
N PRO A 13 -9.33 -3.71 -6.99
CA PRO A 13 -10.67 -3.35 -7.47
C PRO A 13 -10.59 -2.77 -8.90
N GLU A 14 -11.55 -3.07 -9.76
CA GLU A 14 -11.56 -2.60 -11.16
C GLU A 14 -11.45 -1.07 -11.25
N ASP A 15 -12.12 -0.35 -10.34
CA ASP A 15 -12.06 1.12 -10.25
C ASP A 15 -10.68 1.66 -9.83
N CYS A 16 -9.82 0.80 -9.29
CA CYS A 16 -8.48 1.12 -8.84
C CYS A 16 -7.38 0.61 -9.78
N GLU A 17 -7.75 -0.09 -10.86
CA GLU A 17 -6.79 -0.55 -11.85
C GLU A 17 -6.09 0.65 -12.50
N GLY A 18 -4.75 0.64 -12.48
CA GLY A 18 -3.91 1.73 -12.99
C GLY A 18 -3.81 2.96 -12.09
N LEU A 19 -4.44 2.96 -10.90
CA LEU A 19 -4.20 4.00 -9.89
C LEU A 19 -2.84 3.81 -9.23
N GLU A 20 -2.21 4.91 -8.84
CA GLU A 20 -0.92 4.91 -8.16
C GLU A 20 -1.12 4.63 -6.67
N ILE A 21 -0.31 3.76 -6.07
CA ILE A 21 -0.36 3.57 -4.61
C ILE A 21 0.45 4.70 -3.95
N LYS A 22 -0.14 5.35 -2.94
CA LYS A 22 0.54 6.38 -2.15
C LYS A 22 0.34 6.17 -0.66
N VAL A 23 1.33 6.64 0.08
CA VAL A 23 1.22 6.87 1.52
C VAL A 23 1.02 8.36 1.77
N GLN A 24 -0.02 8.71 2.52
CA GLN A 24 -0.29 10.07 2.96
C GLN A 24 -0.26 10.14 4.48
N THR A 25 0.33 11.22 5.00
CA THR A 25 0.34 11.53 6.43
C THR A 25 -0.67 12.62 6.70
N SER A 26 -1.59 12.37 7.64
CA SER A 26 -2.50 13.38 8.16
C SER A 26 -1.70 14.48 8.82
N THR A 27 -1.88 15.72 8.37
CA THR A 27 -1.21 16.89 8.97
C THR A 27 -1.77 17.23 10.35
N CYS A 28 -3.03 16.87 10.61
CA CYS A 28 -3.69 17.15 11.88
C CYS A 28 -3.34 16.15 12.98
N THR A 29 -3.21 14.86 12.63
CA THR A 29 -3.01 13.77 13.62
C THR A 29 -1.67 13.06 13.49
N GLY A 30 -0.94 13.25 12.39
CA GLY A 30 0.30 12.52 12.11
C GLY A 30 0.09 11.08 11.63
N GLU A 31 -1.15 10.61 11.53
CA GLU A 31 -1.46 9.24 11.09
C GLU A 31 -1.11 9.04 9.62
N LYS A 32 -0.34 7.98 9.32
CA LYS A 32 -0.03 7.57 7.95
C LYS A 32 -1.11 6.63 7.43
N THR A 33 -1.47 6.78 6.16
CA THR A 33 -2.43 5.90 5.48
C THR A 33 -1.89 5.53 4.10
N ILE A 34 -2.03 4.27 3.70
CA ILE A 34 -1.67 3.77 2.37
C ILE A 34 -2.93 3.44 1.60
N GLY A 35 -2.98 3.74 0.29
CA GLY A 35 -4.10 3.35 -0.55
C GLY A 35 -3.88 3.70 -2.02
N PHE A 36 -4.87 3.41 -2.84
CA PHE A 36 -4.88 3.76 -4.26
C PHE A 36 -5.23 5.24 -4.41
N PHE A 37 -4.29 6.02 -4.91
CA PHE A 37 -4.43 7.45 -5.14
C PHE A 37 -5.08 7.70 -6.49
N ASP A 38 -6.32 8.21 -6.44
CA ASP A 38 -7.00 8.71 -7.62
C ASP A 38 -6.50 10.12 -7.93
N ARG A 39 -5.73 10.26 -9.01
CA ARG A 39 -5.21 11.58 -9.45
C ARG A 39 -6.31 12.51 -9.97
N LYS A 40 -7.49 11.99 -10.35
CA LYS A 40 -8.62 12.77 -10.86
C LYS A 40 -9.37 13.43 -9.70
N THR A 41 -9.64 12.68 -8.62
CA THR A 41 -10.36 13.21 -7.45
C THR A 41 -9.45 13.75 -6.36
N GLY A 42 -8.17 13.35 -6.35
CA GLY A 42 -7.21 13.69 -5.30
C GLY A 42 -7.37 12.86 -4.03
N GLU A 43 -8.16 11.79 -4.05
CA GLU A 43 -8.47 10.99 -2.87
C GLU A 43 -7.70 9.67 -2.82
N LEU A 44 -7.44 9.19 -1.59
CA LEU A 44 -6.90 7.86 -1.32
C LEU A 44 -8.06 6.87 -1.16
N ARG A 45 -8.25 5.97 -2.13
CA ARG A 45 -9.24 4.90 -2.15
C ARG A 45 -8.67 3.64 -1.51
N TYR A 46 -9.55 2.84 -0.89
CA TYR A 46 -9.20 1.61 -0.15
C TYR A 46 -8.03 1.82 0.81
N LYS A 47 -8.04 2.95 1.52
CA LYS A 47 -6.94 3.33 2.39
C LYS A 47 -6.92 2.49 3.67
N GLU A 48 -5.74 2.00 4.03
CA GLU A 48 -5.47 1.31 5.29
C GLU A 48 -4.54 2.17 6.15
N LEU A 49 -4.69 2.07 7.47
CA LEU A 49 -3.85 2.80 8.42
C LEU A 49 -2.46 2.14 8.46
N VAL A 50 -1.42 2.96 8.33
CA VAL A 50 -0.02 2.53 8.41
C VAL A 50 0.50 2.89 9.79
N ARG A 51 0.84 1.87 10.58
CA ARG A 51 1.49 2.02 11.89
C ARG A 51 2.97 1.70 11.79
N THR A 52 3.34 0.72 10.98
CA THR A 52 4.72 0.32 10.73
C THR A 52 5.00 0.22 9.24
N SER A 53 6.28 0.16 8.86
CA SER A 53 6.71 -0.13 7.48
C SER A 53 6.16 -1.47 6.97
N GLU A 54 6.02 -2.47 7.85
CA GLU A 54 5.47 -3.78 7.50
C GLU A 54 4.01 -3.71 7.04
N ASP A 55 3.24 -2.72 7.49
CA ASP A 55 1.87 -2.50 7.02
C ASP A 55 1.85 -2.09 5.53
N ILE A 56 2.86 -1.33 5.09
CA ILE A 56 3.03 -0.92 3.70
C ILE A 56 3.30 -2.16 2.86
N ASP A 57 4.30 -2.96 3.22
CA ASP A 57 4.65 -4.18 2.50
C ASP A 57 3.48 -5.18 2.48
N SER A 58 2.77 -5.32 3.62
CA SER A 58 1.57 -6.15 3.74
C SER A 58 0.44 -5.69 2.82
N PHE A 59 0.26 -4.37 2.63
CA PHE A 59 -0.71 -3.84 1.68
C PHE A 59 -0.38 -4.31 0.26
N TYR A 60 0.85 -4.11 -0.20
CA TYR A 60 1.30 -4.54 -1.53
C TYR A 60 1.15 -6.06 -1.72
N GLU A 61 1.63 -6.87 -0.76
CA GLU A 61 1.48 -8.32 -0.79
C GLU A 61 0.01 -8.76 -0.81
N SER A 62 -0.88 -8.04 -0.10
CA SER A 62 -2.30 -8.35 -0.08
C SER A 62 -2.93 -8.23 -1.46
N TYR A 63 -2.44 -7.33 -2.32
CA TYR A 63 -2.88 -7.19 -3.70
C TYR A 63 -1.98 -7.92 -4.71
N GLY A 64 -0.95 -8.64 -4.24
CA GLY A 64 0.00 -9.36 -5.09
C GLY A 64 0.90 -8.43 -5.89
N LEU A 65 1.10 -7.22 -5.39
CA LEU A 65 1.92 -6.18 -5.97
C LEU A 65 3.30 -6.16 -5.30
N VAL A 66 4.28 -5.58 -5.97
CA VAL A 66 5.63 -5.37 -5.44
C VAL A 66 5.76 -3.90 -5.05
N PRO A 67 6.17 -3.57 -3.81
CA PRO A 67 6.39 -2.20 -3.41
C PRO A 67 7.54 -1.57 -4.22
N PRO A 68 7.46 -0.27 -4.54
CA PRO A 68 8.58 0.43 -5.15
C PRO A 68 9.76 0.44 -4.19
N VAL A 69 10.94 0.05 -4.66
CA VAL A 69 12.18 0.11 -3.88
C VAL A 69 13.00 1.33 -4.28
N ASP A 70 13.66 1.95 -3.30
CA ASP A 70 14.58 3.05 -3.52
C ASP A 70 15.96 2.54 -3.98
N LYS A 71 16.94 3.45 -4.12
CA LYS A 71 18.30 3.12 -4.56
C LYS A 71 19.04 2.20 -3.57
N ASN A 72 18.63 2.17 -2.31
CA ASN A 72 19.19 1.33 -1.26
C ASN A 72 18.49 -0.05 -1.18
N GLY A 73 17.42 -0.27 -1.97
CA GLY A 73 16.65 -1.52 -1.95
C GLY A 73 15.58 -1.58 -0.86
N GLU A 74 15.30 -0.46 -0.17
CA GLU A 74 14.24 -0.37 0.82
C GLU A 74 12.95 0.14 0.17
N ASN A 75 11.79 -0.17 0.75
CA ASN A 75 10.53 0.35 0.23
C ASN A 75 10.55 1.89 0.24
N ALA A 76 10.32 2.50 -0.91
CA ALA A 76 10.41 3.95 -1.11
C ALA A 76 9.43 4.75 -0.23
N HIS A 77 8.40 4.10 0.32
CA HIS A 77 7.45 4.69 1.24
C HIS A 77 7.86 4.60 2.72
N ASN A 78 8.95 3.87 3.06
CA ASN A 78 9.43 3.71 4.42
C ASN A 78 10.34 4.86 4.90
N ARG A 79 10.67 5.81 4.03
CA ARG A 79 11.47 7.00 4.36
C ARG A 79 10.69 8.02 5.21
#